data_AF-A0A535MIZ3-F1
#
_entry.id   AF-A0A535MIZ3-F1
#
_cell.length_a   1.000
_cell.length_b   1.000
_cell.length_c   1.000
_cell.angle_alpha   90.00
_cell.angle_beta   90.00
_cell.angle_gamma   90.00
#
_symmetry.space_group_name_H-M   'P 1'
#
loop_
_entity.id
_entity.type
_entity.pdbx_description
1 polymer ?
#
loop_
_entity_poly.entity_id
_entity_poly.type
_entity_poly.pdbx_seq_one_letter_code
_entity_poly.pdbx_strand_id
1 'polypeptide(L)'
;MSKYAVAVGGTVLYASAGNSPTRRTVEYAWPFTGGGSSGFVDRPEYQKAVTAVAHPCPIDSTGKPYAPGTICRGIPDVAAISGDVAGNGYTIVNDMKVTPGGGTSLSSPLWVGMWSRIQAAAPDQVHGLGFANPTLYRVGTGPGYAQDFHDITVGSNGLYAATPGWDYVSGFGSPNLTNLMRDIDGRTAPVHDVPPPAVPAPPLATACDPVWTSPSGNAADPLTGDQIPQLDLTRGDLVLSPDRTRLRVILTVSTLDGNTPQEGTGMSWTMYWTENGTTYFARAQIDRLGAVGFGDGVSNAKGADEAHTDDTGSLTKGSPGRVEIDVPLGHVGTPAPGTRLTYALGEAAFDVGILPATVDIGGTQRDTLLAPCGSAPPPPAVAPPGKPLPLPVTVGQAAPAPSSATSTSGPTAPPPLLPSLPVVPRAVIGVRSLTGALLGTLPSGG
;
A
#
# COMPACT_ATOMS: atom_id res chain seq x y z
N MET A 1 -17.77 -10.48 -9.16
CA MET A 1 -16.88 -11.51 -9.78
C MET A 1 -17.09 -11.48 -11.29
N SER A 2 -16.05 -11.68 -12.12
CA SER A 2 -16.15 -11.61 -13.58
C SER A 2 -15.55 -12.86 -14.23
N LYS A 3 -16.15 -13.37 -15.32
CA LYS A 3 -15.58 -14.47 -16.11
C LYS A 3 -14.51 -14.04 -17.11
N TYR A 4 -14.23 -12.74 -17.20
CA TYR A 4 -13.26 -12.12 -18.12
C TYR A 4 -12.09 -11.46 -17.39
N ALA A 5 -11.84 -11.87 -16.15
CA ALA A 5 -10.69 -11.43 -15.37
C ALA A 5 -10.08 -12.62 -14.66
N VAL A 6 -8.75 -12.65 -14.59
CA VAL A 6 -8.02 -13.59 -13.74
C VAL A 6 -8.22 -13.16 -12.29
N ALA A 7 -8.86 -14.00 -11.49
CA ALA A 7 -8.96 -13.77 -10.06
C ALA A 7 -7.71 -14.33 -9.37
N VAL A 8 -7.03 -13.49 -8.59
CA VAL A 8 -5.78 -13.85 -7.91
C VAL A 8 -5.99 -13.87 -6.40
N GLY A 9 -5.82 -15.06 -5.80
CA GLY A 9 -5.83 -15.28 -4.36
C GLY A 9 -4.50 -14.97 -3.68
N GLY A 10 -4.51 -14.99 -2.36
CA GLY A 10 -3.38 -14.69 -1.50
C GLY A 10 -2.85 -15.93 -0.76
N THR A 11 -1.53 -16.05 -0.73
CA THR A 11 -0.81 -17.04 0.08
C THR A 11 0.17 -16.38 1.04
N VAL A 12 0.53 -17.09 2.10
CA VAL A 12 1.64 -16.73 2.99
C VAL A 12 2.80 -17.68 2.71
N LEU A 13 3.93 -17.12 2.28
CA LEU A 13 5.13 -17.86 1.87
C LEU A 13 6.28 -17.55 2.82
N TYR A 14 6.86 -18.57 3.43
CA TYR A 14 8.13 -18.47 4.16
C TYR A 14 9.26 -19.10 3.35
N ALA A 15 10.37 -18.38 3.25
CA ALA A 15 11.57 -18.84 2.56
C ALA A 15 12.68 -19.22 3.55
N SER A 16 13.61 -20.08 3.10
CA SER A 16 14.76 -20.50 3.89
C SER A 16 15.67 -19.31 4.21
N ALA A 17 16.00 -19.10 5.48
CA ALA A 17 16.97 -18.08 5.87
C ALA A 17 18.38 -18.40 5.33
N GLY A 18 19.11 -17.37 4.89
CA GLY A 18 20.56 -17.44 4.67
C GLY A 18 21.07 -18.07 3.37
N ASN A 19 20.20 -18.60 2.49
CA ASN A 19 20.62 -19.15 1.19
C ASN A 19 20.28 -18.21 0.04
N SER A 20 21.24 -17.96 -0.85
CA SER A 20 21.04 -17.28 -2.14
C SER A 20 21.20 -18.27 -3.30
N PRO A 21 20.16 -18.49 -4.14
CA PRO A 21 18.82 -17.91 -4.05
C PRO A 21 17.99 -18.54 -2.92
N THR A 22 17.13 -17.73 -2.30
CA THR A 22 16.20 -18.17 -1.26
C THR A 22 15.23 -19.21 -1.83
N ARG A 23 14.93 -20.26 -1.06
CA ARG A 23 13.99 -21.32 -1.46
C ARG A 23 12.72 -21.27 -0.63
N ARG A 24 11.57 -21.54 -1.27
CA ARG A 24 10.29 -21.79 -0.60
C ARG A 24 10.47 -22.92 0.42
N THR A 25 10.08 -22.66 1.67
CA THR A 25 10.08 -23.65 2.76
C THR A 25 8.66 -24.11 3.06
N VAL A 26 7.74 -23.15 3.22
CA VAL A 26 6.32 -23.43 3.41
C VAL A 26 5.50 -22.33 2.72
N GLU A 27 4.39 -22.72 2.11
CA GLU A 27 3.37 -21.81 1.61
C GLU A 27 2.00 -22.35 2.00
N TYR A 28 1.16 -21.49 2.57
CA TYR A 28 -0.19 -21.84 3.01
C TYR A 28 -1.18 -20.73 2.66
N ALA A 29 -2.47 -21.03 2.79
CA ALA A 29 -3.52 -20.06 2.49
C ALA A 29 -3.44 -18.83 3.38
N TRP A 30 -3.53 -17.63 2.80
CA TRP A 30 -3.70 -16.43 3.59
C TRP A 30 -5.13 -16.39 4.16
N PRO A 31 -5.33 -16.30 5.50
CA PRO A 31 -6.66 -16.41 6.10
C PRO A 31 -7.70 -15.40 5.62
N PHE A 32 -7.25 -14.27 5.06
CA PHE A 32 -8.11 -13.21 4.55
C PHE A 32 -8.18 -13.17 3.01
N THR A 33 -7.70 -14.20 2.32
CA THR A 33 -7.80 -14.28 0.86
C THR A 33 -9.26 -14.32 0.40
N GLY A 34 -9.60 -13.46 -0.58
CA GLY A 34 -10.90 -13.53 -1.23
C GLY A 34 -11.04 -14.82 -2.03
N GLY A 35 -12.19 -15.48 -1.93
CA GLY A 35 -12.40 -16.77 -2.57
C GLY A 35 -13.81 -17.31 -2.33
N GLY A 36 -14.32 -18.14 -3.24
CA GLY A 36 -15.66 -18.70 -3.18
C GLY A 36 -16.38 -18.79 -4.53
N SER A 37 -17.66 -19.09 -4.49
CA SER A 37 -18.52 -19.08 -5.67
C SER A 37 -19.17 -17.72 -5.89
N SER A 38 -19.30 -17.32 -7.15
CA SER A 38 -20.20 -16.25 -7.53
C SER A 38 -21.63 -16.56 -7.07
N GLY A 39 -22.43 -15.52 -6.83
CA GLY A 39 -23.87 -15.66 -6.63
C GLY A 39 -24.70 -15.42 -7.90
N PHE A 40 -24.06 -14.91 -8.98
CA PHE A 40 -24.79 -14.39 -10.14
C PHE A 40 -24.05 -14.49 -11.49
N VAL A 41 -22.90 -15.16 -11.53
CA VAL A 41 -22.13 -15.36 -12.77
C VAL A 41 -21.99 -16.85 -12.98
N ASP A 42 -22.51 -17.33 -14.09
CA ASP A 42 -22.40 -18.72 -14.53
C ASP A 42 -20.94 -19.15 -14.70
N ARG A 43 -20.68 -20.43 -14.39
CA ARG A 43 -19.36 -21.05 -14.55
C ARG A 43 -18.97 -21.03 -16.04
N PRO A 44 -17.89 -20.34 -16.43
CA PRO A 44 -17.46 -20.29 -17.82
C PRO A 44 -16.93 -21.65 -18.31
N GLU A 45 -16.96 -21.86 -19.63
CA GLU A 45 -16.55 -23.12 -20.27
C GLU A 45 -15.17 -23.62 -19.81
N TYR A 46 -14.19 -22.73 -19.71
CA TYR A 46 -12.83 -23.09 -19.29
C TYR A 46 -12.76 -23.68 -17.88
N GLN A 47 -13.74 -23.38 -17.00
CA GLN A 47 -13.77 -23.86 -15.62
C GLN A 47 -14.56 -25.18 -15.45
N LYS A 48 -15.18 -25.70 -16.52
CA LYS A 48 -16.02 -26.92 -16.43
C LYS A 48 -15.25 -28.19 -16.06
N ALA A 49 -13.97 -28.27 -16.42
CA ALA A 49 -13.11 -29.41 -16.09
C ALA A 49 -12.73 -29.48 -14.60
N VAL A 50 -12.97 -28.41 -13.84
CA VAL A 50 -12.72 -28.37 -12.40
C VAL A 50 -13.95 -28.85 -11.64
N THR A 51 -13.90 -30.08 -11.15
CA THR A 51 -15.01 -30.73 -10.42
C THR A 51 -15.28 -30.10 -9.04
N ALA A 52 -14.26 -29.49 -8.42
CA ALA A 52 -14.40 -28.76 -7.15
C ALA A 52 -15.32 -27.53 -7.27
N VAL A 53 -15.46 -26.97 -8.47
CA VAL A 53 -16.42 -25.88 -8.72
C VAL A 53 -17.80 -26.48 -8.91
N ALA A 54 -18.58 -26.53 -7.82
CA ALA A 54 -19.85 -27.26 -7.76
C ALA A 54 -21.03 -26.49 -7.15
N HIS A 55 -20.84 -25.22 -6.76
CA HIS A 55 -21.91 -24.44 -6.15
C HIS A 55 -22.99 -24.01 -7.16
N PRO A 56 -24.29 -24.24 -6.87
CA PRO A 56 -25.39 -23.81 -7.74
C PRO A 56 -25.40 -22.30 -7.97
N CYS A 57 -25.83 -21.90 -9.16
CA CYS A 57 -26.01 -20.52 -9.56
C CYS A 57 -27.50 -20.16 -9.56
N PRO A 58 -28.00 -19.42 -8.56
CA PRO A 58 -29.44 -19.24 -8.40
C PRO A 58 -30.02 -18.23 -9.40
N ILE A 59 -29.33 -17.11 -9.63
CA ILE A 59 -29.81 -15.99 -10.43
C ILE A 59 -28.70 -15.50 -11.37
N ASP A 60 -29.04 -14.83 -12.46
CA ASP A 60 -28.10 -14.09 -13.29
C ASP A 60 -27.88 -12.66 -12.77
N SER A 61 -27.03 -11.89 -13.44
CA SER A 61 -26.75 -10.49 -13.08
C SER A 61 -27.94 -9.54 -13.18
N THR A 62 -29.06 -9.98 -13.78
CA THR A 62 -30.32 -9.22 -13.86
C THR A 62 -31.32 -9.65 -12.79
N GLY A 63 -30.98 -10.64 -11.96
CA GLY A 63 -31.87 -11.20 -10.94
C GLY A 63 -32.81 -12.29 -11.45
N LYS A 64 -32.67 -12.72 -12.72
CA LYS A 64 -33.49 -13.79 -13.28
C LYS A 64 -32.93 -15.16 -12.87
N PRO A 65 -33.77 -16.13 -12.48
CA PRO A 65 -33.29 -17.46 -12.15
C PRO A 65 -32.56 -18.14 -13.32
N TYR A 66 -31.44 -18.78 -13.04
CA TYR A 66 -30.82 -19.71 -13.98
C TYR A 66 -31.61 -21.02 -14.06
N ALA A 67 -31.35 -21.80 -15.12
CA ALA A 67 -31.87 -23.16 -15.21
C ALA A 67 -31.34 -24.03 -14.05
N PRO A 68 -32.15 -24.94 -13.49
CA PRO A 68 -31.69 -25.88 -12.47
C PRO A 68 -30.43 -26.63 -12.92
N GLY A 69 -29.45 -26.76 -12.01
CA GLY A 69 -28.16 -27.40 -12.30
C GLY A 69 -27.10 -26.46 -12.89
N THR A 70 -27.41 -25.19 -13.13
CA THR A 70 -26.38 -24.20 -13.47
C THR A 70 -25.43 -24.02 -12.30
N ILE A 71 -24.13 -24.09 -12.56
CA ILE A 71 -23.06 -23.92 -11.57
C ILE A 71 -22.49 -22.51 -11.70
N CYS A 72 -22.19 -21.85 -10.58
CA CYS A 72 -21.63 -20.50 -10.57
C CYS A 72 -20.10 -20.52 -10.70
N ARG A 73 -19.55 -19.42 -11.22
CA ARG A 73 -18.12 -19.19 -11.39
C ARG A 73 -17.40 -19.21 -10.04
N GLY A 74 -16.40 -20.09 -9.90
CA GLY A 74 -15.53 -20.15 -8.73
C GLY A 74 -14.34 -19.20 -8.81
N ILE A 75 -13.87 -18.73 -7.65
CA ILE A 75 -12.64 -17.95 -7.47
C ILE A 75 -11.83 -18.40 -6.26
N PRO A 76 -10.52 -18.12 -6.23
CA PRO A 76 -9.72 -17.49 -7.30
C PRO A 76 -9.36 -18.48 -8.43
N ASP A 77 -8.78 -17.98 -9.53
CA ASP A 77 -8.27 -18.84 -10.61
C ASP A 77 -6.89 -19.39 -10.25
N VAL A 78 -6.05 -18.54 -9.66
CA VAL A 78 -4.67 -18.80 -9.24
C VAL A 78 -4.38 -18.00 -7.96
N ALA A 79 -3.23 -18.23 -7.31
CA ALA A 79 -2.80 -17.44 -6.17
C ALA A 79 -1.35 -17.00 -6.27
N ALA A 80 -0.97 -16.01 -5.47
CA ALA A 80 0.43 -15.63 -5.25
C ALA A 80 0.60 -15.06 -3.85
N ILE A 81 1.85 -14.92 -3.42
CA ILE A 81 2.15 -14.37 -2.09
C ILE A 81 1.43 -13.03 -1.92
N SER A 82 0.59 -12.95 -0.89
CA SER A 82 -0.05 -11.73 -0.41
C SER A 82 0.73 -11.13 0.75
N GLY A 83 1.55 -11.96 1.42
CA GLY A 83 2.18 -11.63 2.68
C GLY A 83 1.24 -11.82 3.88
N ASP A 84 1.82 -11.75 5.07
CA ASP A 84 1.09 -11.80 6.34
C ASP A 84 1.00 -10.41 6.97
N VAL A 85 -0.17 -10.05 7.49
CA VAL A 85 -0.41 -8.82 8.25
C VAL A 85 0.46 -8.74 9.51
N ALA A 86 0.97 -9.89 9.99
CA ALA A 86 1.79 -9.99 11.20
C ALA A 86 3.32 -9.89 10.97
N GLY A 87 3.81 -9.60 9.75
CA GLY A 87 5.22 -9.25 9.52
C GLY A 87 5.95 -10.02 8.42
N ASN A 88 5.26 -10.87 7.65
CA ASN A 88 5.80 -11.52 6.45
C ASN A 88 5.24 -10.87 5.17
N GLY A 89 5.20 -9.53 5.15
CA GLY A 89 4.65 -8.72 4.07
C GLY A 89 5.69 -8.38 2.99
N TYR A 90 5.23 -7.76 1.92
CA TYR A 90 6.12 -7.11 0.95
C TYR A 90 6.74 -5.88 1.58
N THR A 91 7.97 -5.57 1.19
CA THR A 91 8.53 -4.24 1.41
C THR A 91 8.08 -3.35 0.26
N ILE A 92 7.22 -2.38 0.56
CA ILE A 92 6.79 -1.36 -0.40
C ILE A 92 7.32 0.00 0.04
N VAL A 93 7.49 0.92 -0.90
CA VAL A 93 7.78 2.32 -0.59
C VAL A 93 6.50 3.09 -0.87
N ASN A 94 5.85 3.59 0.18
CA ASN A 94 4.69 4.46 0.08
C ASN A 94 5.07 5.82 0.67
N ASP A 95 4.88 6.88 -0.11
CA ASP A 95 5.29 8.24 0.29
C ASP A 95 6.70 8.26 0.90
N MET A 96 7.66 7.66 0.18
CA MET A 96 9.07 7.50 0.59
C MET A 96 9.33 6.74 1.89
N LYS A 97 8.29 6.26 2.56
CA LYS A 97 8.39 5.42 3.73
C LYS A 97 8.37 3.97 3.31
N VAL A 98 9.45 3.28 3.64
CA VAL A 98 9.47 1.83 3.52
C VAL A 98 8.45 1.26 4.51
N THR A 99 7.41 0.65 3.97
CA THR A 99 6.24 0.20 4.71
C THR A 99 5.99 -1.27 4.39
N PRO A 100 5.61 -2.11 5.37
CA PRO A 100 5.12 -3.44 5.08
C PRO A 100 3.78 -3.36 4.34
N GLY A 101 3.70 -4.01 3.18
CA GLY A 101 2.48 -4.15 2.40
C GLY A 101 1.99 -5.60 2.41
N GLY A 102 0.67 -5.78 2.29
CA GLY A 102 0.09 -7.12 2.21
C GLY A 102 -1.22 -7.18 1.44
N GLY A 103 -1.73 -8.41 1.32
CA GLY A 103 -3.03 -8.72 0.74
C GLY A 103 -3.01 -9.05 -0.75
N THR A 104 -4.18 -9.46 -1.27
CA THR A 104 -4.35 -9.81 -2.69
C THR A 104 -4.10 -8.63 -3.63
N SER A 105 -4.14 -7.40 -3.11
CA SER A 105 -3.67 -6.19 -3.80
C SER A 105 -2.20 -6.27 -4.23
N LEU A 106 -1.38 -7.10 -3.57
CA LEU A 106 0.01 -7.36 -3.96
C LEU A 106 0.19 -8.69 -4.70
N SER A 107 -0.65 -9.71 -4.41
CA SER A 107 -0.68 -10.94 -5.19
C SER A 107 -1.02 -10.68 -6.66
N SER A 108 -2.00 -9.80 -6.92
CA SER A 108 -2.46 -9.45 -8.27
C SER A 108 -1.35 -8.87 -9.18
N PRO A 109 -0.65 -7.77 -8.80
CA PRO A 109 0.42 -7.22 -9.62
C PRO A 109 1.62 -8.18 -9.75
N LEU A 110 1.91 -9.02 -8.75
CA LEU A 110 2.91 -10.07 -8.90
C LEU A 110 2.51 -11.05 -10.02
N TRP A 111 1.25 -11.47 -10.06
CA TRP A 111 0.72 -12.30 -11.17
C TRP A 111 0.74 -11.58 -12.51
N VAL A 112 0.47 -10.27 -12.56
CA VAL A 112 0.63 -9.49 -13.78
C VAL A 112 2.07 -9.54 -14.27
N GLY A 113 3.06 -9.37 -13.38
CA GLY A 113 4.48 -9.50 -13.71
C GLY A 113 4.85 -10.88 -14.24
N MET A 114 4.37 -11.95 -13.60
CA MET A 114 4.58 -13.33 -14.03
C MET A 114 3.94 -13.61 -15.40
N TRP A 115 2.68 -13.20 -15.59
CA TRP A 115 1.98 -13.36 -16.87
C TRP A 115 2.63 -12.55 -18.00
N SER A 116 3.17 -11.37 -17.69
CA SER A 116 3.91 -10.55 -18.66
C SER A 116 5.16 -11.27 -19.18
N ARG A 117 5.85 -12.04 -18.32
CA ARG A 117 6.97 -12.89 -18.75
C ARG A 117 6.53 -14.03 -19.67
N ILE A 118 5.39 -14.65 -19.37
CA ILE A 118 4.78 -15.68 -20.23
C ILE A 118 4.44 -15.07 -21.59
N GLN A 119 3.77 -13.92 -21.62
CA GLN A 119 3.42 -13.20 -22.84
C GLN A 119 4.65 -12.82 -23.67
N ALA A 120 5.73 -12.35 -23.03
CA ALA A 120 6.96 -12.01 -23.73
C ALA A 120 7.59 -13.21 -24.45
N ALA A 121 7.41 -14.42 -23.91
CA ALA A 121 7.91 -15.67 -24.50
C ALA A 121 6.96 -16.30 -25.54
N ALA A 122 5.73 -15.79 -25.67
CA ALA A 122 4.70 -16.36 -26.55
C ALA A 122 5.14 -16.36 -28.02
N PRO A 123 4.84 -17.41 -28.80
CA PRO A 123 5.27 -17.47 -30.21
C PRO A 123 4.55 -16.47 -31.11
N ASP A 124 3.28 -16.16 -30.83
CA ASP A 124 2.52 -15.12 -31.54
C ASP A 124 2.68 -13.78 -30.83
N GLN A 125 3.48 -12.88 -31.41
CA GLN A 125 3.73 -11.56 -30.84
C GLN A 125 2.66 -10.52 -31.19
N VAL A 126 1.78 -10.82 -32.15
CA VAL A 126 0.69 -9.91 -32.54
C VAL A 126 -0.48 -10.07 -31.58
N HIS A 127 -0.81 -11.32 -31.22
CA HIS A 127 -1.97 -11.62 -30.37
C HIS A 127 -1.60 -12.10 -28.96
N GLY A 128 -0.35 -12.49 -28.72
CA GLY A 128 0.08 -13.13 -27.47
C GLY A 128 -0.72 -14.41 -27.19
N LEU A 129 -0.92 -14.72 -25.90
CA LEU A 129 -1.83 -15.81 -25.48
C LEU A 129 -3.26 -15.34 -25.22
N GLY A 130 -3.58 -14.08 -25.53
CA GLY A 130 -4.89 -13.49 -25.28
C GLY A 130 -5.31 -13.52 -23.80
N PHE A 131 -6.58 -13.84 -23.55
CA PHE A 131 -7.11 -13.96 -22.19
C PHE A 131 -6.56 -15.22 -21.49
N ALA A 132 -5.98 -15.05 -20.31
CA ALA A 132 -5.22 -16.09 -19.63
C ALA A 132 -6.04 -17.30 -19.16
N ASN A 133 -7.29 -17.13 -18.71
CA ASN A 133 -8.04 -18.21 -18.04
C ASN A 133 -8.18 -19.48 -18.91
N PRO A 134 -8.59 -19.44 -20.18
CA PRO A 134 -8.57 -20.62 -21.04
C PRO A 134 -7.25 -21.39 -21.03
N THR A 135 -6.11 -20.69 -21.07
CA THR A 135 -4.78 -21.31 -21.00
C THR A 135 -4.49 -21.86 -19.60
N LEU A 136 -4.73 -21.07 -18.54
CA LEU A 136 -4.48 -21.48 -17.15
C LEU A 136 -5.29 -22.71 -16.74
N TYR A 137 -6.56 -22.80 -17.15
CA TYR A 137 -7.39 -23.97 -16.86
C TYR A 137 -7.01 -25.19 -17.69
N ARG A 138 -6.53 -25.00 -18.93
CA ARG A 138 -6.00 -26.10 -19.75
C ARG A 138 -4.81 -26.77 -19.07
N VAL A 139 -3.83 -25.98 -18.61
CA VAL A 139 -2.63 -26.51 -17.93
C VAL A 139 -2.94 -26.96 -16.50
N GLY A 140 -3.79 -26.22 -15.78
CA GLY A 140 -4.17 -26.51 -14.38
C GLY A 140 -5.01 -27.78 -14.21
N THR A 141 -5.73 -28.20 -15.26
CA THR A 141 -6.42 -29.51 -15.29
C THR A 141 -5.65 -30.57 -16.08
N GLY A 142 -4.47 -30.22 -16.59
CA GLY A 142 -3.60 -31.09 -17.37
C GLY A 142 -2.71 -31.98 -16.50
N PRO A 143 -2.02 -32.95 -17.12
CA PRO A 143 -1.11 -33.85 -16.41
C PRO A 143 0.13 -33.14 -15.84
N GLY A 144 0.46 -31.93 -16.31
CA GLY A 144 1.57 -31.10 -15.85
C GLY A 144 1.32 -30.35 -14.54
N TYR A 145 0.06 -30.30 -14.05
CA TYR A 145 -0.36 -29.46 -12.93
C TYR A 145 0.62 -29.41 -11.74
N ALA A 146 1.04 -30.58 -11.22
CA ALA A 146 1.92 -30.67 -10.06
C ALA A 146 3.34 -30.12 -10.28
N GLN A 147 3.74 -29.94 -11.54
CA GLN A 147 5.01 -29.33 -11.94
C GLN A 147 4.84 -27.82 -12.16
N ASP A 148 3.69 -27.40 -12.66
CA ASP A 148 3.38 -26.02 -13.07
C ASP A 148 2.89 -25.14 -11.92
N PHE A 149 2.27 -25.75 -10.91
CA PHE A 149 1.74 -25.06 -9.74
C PHE A 149 2.23 -25.68 -8.45
N HIS A 150 2.44 -24.81 -7.46
CA HIS A 150 2.54 -25.17 -6.07
C HIS A 150 1.13 -25.15 -5.47
N ASP A 151 0.58 -26.35 -5.33
CA ASP A 151 -0.73 -26.60 -4.75
C ASP A 151 -0.77 -26.24 -3.26
N ILE A 152 -1.72 -25.38 -2.88
CA ILE A 152 -1.88 -24.91 -1.51
C ILE A 152 -2.95 -25.76 -0.84
N THR A 153 -2.53 -26.63 0.07
CA THR A 153 -3.43 -27.62 0.68
C THR A 153 -3.64 -27.41 2.18
N VAL A 154 -3.06 -26.34 2.74
CA VAL A 154 -3.09 -26.02 4.17
C VAL A 154 -3.67 -24.64 4.38
N GLY A 155 -4.64 -24.54 5.30
CA GLY A 155 -5.29 -23.30 5.71
C GLY A 155 -6.70 -23.15 5.13
N SER A 156 -7.29 -21.98 5.33
CA SER A 156 -8.63 -21.64 4.89
C SER A 156 -8.75 -20.12 4.70
N ASN A 157 -9.83 -19.66 4.07
CA ASN A 157 -10.22 -18.25 4.09
C ASN A 157 -11.40 -17.97 5.04
N GLY A 158 -11.51 -18.77 6.10
CA GLY A 158 -12.63 -18.79 7.03
C GLY A 158 -13.82 -19.63 6.56
N LEU A 159 -14.30 -19.45 5.32
CA LEU A 159 -15.45 -20.19 4.78
C LEU A 159 -15.05 -21.48 4.04
N TYR A 160 -13.99 -21.42 3.25
CA TYR A 160 -13.51 -22.53 2.44
C TYR A 160 -12.15 -23.02 2.94
N ALA A 161 -11.94 -24.33 2.93
CA ALA A 161 -10.66 -24.95 3.21
C ALA A 161 -9.83 -25.05 1.92
N ALA A 162 -8.51 -24.91 2.06
CA ALA A 162 -7.56 -25.22 1.01
C ALA A 162 -7.48 -26.74 0.83
N THR A 163 -7.49 -27.24 -0.40
CA THR A 163 -7.61 -28.68 -0.70
C THR A 163 -6.82 -29.05 -1.95
N PRO A 164 -6.38 -30.32 -2.12
CA PRO A 164 -5.64 -30.74 -3.30
C PRO A 164 -6.31 -30.35 -4.63
N GLY A 165 -5.53 -29.78 -5.54
CA GLY A 165 -5.98 -29.32 -6.85
C GLY A 165 -6.51 -27.89 -6.83
N TRP A 166 -7.55 -27.63 -7.62
CA TRP A 166 -8.21 -26.31 -7.58
C TRP A 166 -9.13 -26.20 -6.37
N ASP A 167 -9.05 -25.11 -5.63
CA ASP A 167 -9.94 -24.81 -4.51
C ASP A 167 -10.45 -23.36 -4.47
N TYR A 168 -11.44 -23.10 -3.60
CA TYR A 168 -12.05 -21.79 -3.42
C TYR A 168 -11.20 -20.80 -2.59
N VAL A 169 -9.95 -21.14 -2.26
CA VAL A 169 -9.06 -20.34 -1.42
C VAL A 169 -7.89 -19.79 -2.23
N SER A 170 -7.28 -20.65 -3.05
CA SER A 170 -6.04 -20.42 -3.79
C SER A 170 -6.15 -20.75 -5.28
N GLY A 171 -7.29 -21.27 -5.75
CA GLY A 171 -7.45 -21.69 -7.13
C GLY A 171 -6.49 -22.84 -7.41
N PHE A 172 -5.74 -22.79 -8.53
CA PHE A 172 -4.69 -23.77 -8.80
C PHE A 172 -3.45 -23.65 -7.89
N GLY A 173 -3.36 -22.63 -7.05
CA GLY A 173 -2.18 -22.33 -6.23
C GLY A 173 -1.23 -21.33 -6.90
N SER A 174 0.02 -21.28 -6.42
CA SER A 174 1.03 -20.34 -6.94
C SER A 174 1.91 -20.97 -8.03
N PRO A 175 2.31 -20.25 -9.08
CA PRO A 175 2.96 -20.87 -10.23
C PRO A 175 4.41 -21.23 -9.94
N ASN A 176 4.85 -22.37 -10.48
CA ASN A 176 6.25 -22.58 -10.84
C ASN A 176 6.46 -22.02 -12.24
N LEU A 177 6.86 -20.74 -12.31
CA LEU A 177 6.84 -19.98 -13.56
C LEU A 177 7.63 -20.64 -14.70
N THR A 178 8.80 -21.22 -14.43
CA THR A 178 9.61 -21.87 -15.47
C THR A 178 8.91 -23.10 -16.06
N ASN A 179 8.31 -23.93 -15.21
CA ASN A 179 7.59 -25.12 -15.66
C ASN A 179 6.31 -24.71 -16.39
N LEU A 180 5.52 -23.79 -15.82
CA LEU A 180 4.32 -23.26 -16.43
C LEU A 180 4.58 -22.68 -17.83
N MET A 181 5.65 -21.89 -17.99
CA MET A 181 6.04 -21.36 -19.31
C MET A 181 6.41 -22.47 -20.31
N ARG A 182 7.09 -23.52 -19.85
CA ARG A 182 7.44 -24.68 -20.69
C ARG A 182 6.21 -25.51 -21.07
N ASP A 183 5.23 -25.69 -20.18
CA ASP A 183 4.00 -26.42 -20.49
C ASP A 183 3.10 -25.62 -21.44
N ILE A 184 3.05 -24.29 -21.30
CA ILE A 184 2.23 -23.44 -22.17
C ILE A 184 2.75 -23.45 -23.61
N ASP A 185 4.02 -23.12 -23.86
CA ASP A 185 4.57 -22.93 -25.21
C ASP A 185 5.98 -23.52 -25.43
N GLY A 186 6.53 -24.24 -24.45
CA GLY A 186 7.89 -24.82 -24.55
C GLY A 186 9.02 -23.79 -24.47
N ARG A 187 8.74 -22.53 -24.09
CA ARG A 187 9.68 -21.41 -24.15
C ARG A 187 9.80 -20.67 -22.83
N THR A 188 10.96 -20.08 -22.56
CA THR A 188 11.20 -19.25 -21.37
C THR A 188 11.91 -17.93 -21.67
N ALA A 189 12.50 -17.81 -22.86
CA ALA A 189 13.13 -16.60 -23.34
C ALA A 189 12.08 -15.71 -24.05
N PRO A 190 12.14 -14.39 -23.88
CA PRO A 190 11.32 -13.48 -24.65
C PRO A 190 11.67 -13.55 -26.15
N VAL A 191 10.68 -13.31 -27.01
CA VAL A 191 10.89 -13.32 -28.47
C VAL A 191 11.48 -11.99 -28.97
N HIS A 192 11.29 -10.90 -28.22
CA HIS A 192 11.90 -9.59 -28.47
C HIS A 192 12.69 -9.10 -27.26
N ASP A 193 14.02 -9.09 -27.38
CA ASP A 193 14.95 -8.55 -26.38
C ASP A 193 15.29 -7.08 -26.66
N VAL A 194 14.29 -6.25 -26.93
CA VAL A 194 14.52 -4.79 -26.98
C VAL A 194 14.43 -4.28 -25.54
N PRO A 195 15.52 -3.78 -24.95
CA PRO A 195 15.46 -3.19 -23.62
C PRO A 195 14.39 -2.08 -23.62
N PRO A 196 13.62 -1.92 -22.53
CA PRO A 196 12.78 -0.75 -22.40
C PRO A 196 13.64 0.51 -22.63
N PRO A 197 13.09 1.55 -23.27
CA PRO A 197 13.76 2.85 -23.29
C PRO A 197 14.21 3.20 -21.88
N ALA A 198 15.45 3.68 -21.73
CA ALA A 198 15.93 4.13 -20.43
C ALA A 198 14.92 5.15 -19.89
N VAL A 199 14.39 4.89 -18.68
CA VAL A 199 13.57 5.88 -17.99
C VAL A 199 14.46 7.11 -17.80
N PRO A 200 14.09 8.27 -18.37
CA PRO A 200 14.91 9.46 -18.23
C PRO A 200 15.08 9.77 -16.74
N ALA A 201 16.31 10.08 -16.33
CA ALA A 201 16.58 10.48 -14.95
C ALA A 201 15.65 11.64 -14.59
N PRO A 202 15.11 11.68 -13.35
CA PRO A 202 14.29 12.80 -12.95
C PRO A 202 15.06 14.13 -13.10
N PRO A 203 14.37 15.23 -13.46
CA PRO A 203 15.03 16.50 -13.65
C PRO A 203 15.72 16.96 -12.37
N LEU A 204 16.88 17.60 -12.51
CA LEU A 204 17.60 18.18 -11.38
C LEU A 204 16.95 19.52 -10.98
N ALA A 205 16.72 19.72 -9.69
CA ALA A 205 16.43 21.03 -9.12
C ALA A 205 17.70 21.90 -9.18
N THR A 206 17.53 23.20 -9.41
CA THR A 206 18.65 24.15 -9.37
C THR A 206 19.22 24.19 -7.96
N ALA A 207 20.55 24.29 -7.85
CA ALA A 207 21.18 24.57 -6.57
C ALA A 207 20.57 25.83 -5.93
N CYS A 208 20.19 25.75 -4.65
CA CYS A 208 19.59 26.83 -3.85
C CYS A 208 18.15 27.24 -4.21
N ASP A 209 17.53 26.58 -5.18
CA ASP A 209 16.06 26.62 -5.29
C ASP A 209 15.45 25.69 -4.23
N PRO A 210 14.17 25.91 -3.87
CA PRO A 210 13.48 24.94 -3.04
C PRO A 210 13.51 23.56 -3.68
N VAL A 211 13.78 22.59 -2.82
CA VAL A 211 13.82 21.17 -3.17
C VAL A 211 12.45 20.74 -3.67
N TRP A 212 11.39 21.22 -3.02
CA TRP A 212 10.02 21.06 -3.47
C TRP A 212 9.15 22.22 -2.98
N THR A 213 8.01 22.39 -3.65
CA THR A 213 6.92 23.28 -3.26
C THR A 213 5.62 22.47 -3.25
N SER A 214 4.74 22.77 -2.32
CA SER A 214 3.41 22.15 -2.21
C SER A 214 2.33 23.25 -2.27
N PRO A 215 1.15 22.98 -2.87
CA PRO A 215 0.02 23.90 -2.80
C PRO A 215 -0.39 24.16 -1.35
N SER A 216 -0.80 25.38 -1.02
CA SER A 216 -1.39 25.68 0.29
C SER A 216 -2.84 25.22 0.36
N GLY A 217 -3.33 24.95 1.57
CA GLY A 217 -4.72 24.58 1.86
C GLY A 217 -5.04 23.12 1.53
N ASN A 218 -4.03 22.24 1.63
CA ASN A 218 -4.18 20.80 1.44
C ASN A 218 -3.94 20.00 2.73
N ALA A 219 -3.54 20.64 3.84
CA ALA A 219 -3.52 20.03 5.16
C ALA A 219 -4.93 19.93 5.76
N ALA A 220 -5.62 18.82 5.48
CA ALA A 220 -6.91 18.51 6.06
C ALA A 220 -6.78 17.49 7.20
N ASP A 221 -7.47 17.74 8.31
CA ASP A 221 -7.65 16.76 9.37
C ASP A 221 -8.32 15.49 8.83
N PRO A 222 -7.75 14.28 9.03
CA PRO A 222 -8.32 13.06 8.49
C PRO A 222 -9.65 12.65 9.15
N LEU A 223 -9.98 13.19 10.32
CA LEU A 223 -11.21 12.91 11.08
C LEU A 223 -12.29 13.97 10.85
N THR A 224 -11.93 15.25 10.85
CA THR A 224 -12.89 16.36 10.75
C THR A 224 -12.97 16.99 9.36
N GLY A 225 -11.91 16.87 8.55
CA GLY A 225 -11.76 17.55 7.27
C GLY A 225 -11.39 19.03 7.39
N ASP A 226 -11.24 19.57 8.61
CA ASP A 226 -10.86 20.95 8.83
C ASP A 226 -9.41 21.22 8.42
N GLN A 227 -9.15 22.44 7.96
CA GLN A 227 -7.80 22.83 7.54
C GLN A 227 -6.91 23.15 8.73
N ILE A 228 -5.63 22.76 8.64
CA ILE A 228 -4.68 22.87 9.74
C ILE A 228 -3.44 23.64 9.25
N PRO A 229 -3.47 24.99 9.32
CA PRO A 229 -2.42 25.83 8.75
C PRO A 229 -0.99 25.58 9.29
N GLN A 230 -0.87 25.08 10.52
CA GLN A 230 0.42 24.74 11.13
C GLN A 230 1.07 23.49 10.52
N LEU A 231 0.29 22.63 9.87
CA LEU A 231 0.77 21.42 9.21
C LEU A 231 0.70 21.51 7.68
N ASP A 232 0.20 22.63 7.14
CA ASP A 232 0.11 22.91 5.70
C ASP A 232 1.49 23.27 5.13
N LEU A 233 2.22 22.26 4.67
CA LEU A 233 3.54 22.40 4.08
C LEU A 233 3.40 23.09 2.72
N THR A 234 4.22 24.11 2.49
CA THR A 234 4.22 24.86 1.22
C THR A 234 5.57 24.80 0.50
N ARG A 235 6.65 24.53 1.23
CA ARG A 235 8.01 24.51 0.69
C ARG A 235 8.98 23.72 1.57
N GLY A 236 9.91 23.03 0.92
CA GLY A 236 11.04 22.37 1.56
C GLY A 236 12.36 22.79 0.96
N ASP A 237 13.36 23.04 1.81
CA ASP A 237 14.73 23.33 1.42
C ASP A 237 15.72 22.45 2.19
N LEU A 238 16.82 22.08 1.51
CA LEU A 238 17.98 21.40 2.08
C LEU A 238 19.22 22.23 1.73
N VAL A 239 19.85 22.83 2.74
CA VAL A 239 20.93 23.80 2.56
C VAL A 239 22.16 23.36 3.33
N LEU A 240 23.31 23.28 2.65
CA LEU A 240 24.57 23.03 3.31
C LEU A 240 25.05 24.29 4.02
N SER A 241 25.45 24.19 5.29
CA SER A 241 26.00 25.34 6.02
C SER A 241 27.30 25.83 5.36
N PRO A 242 27.61 27.14 5.41
CA PRO A 242 28.81 27.70 4.77
C PRO A 242 30.13 27.07 5.27
N ASP A 243 30.20 26.72 6.56
CA ASP A 243 31.31 26.04 7.20
C ASP A 243 31.33 24.51 6.93
N ARG A 244 30.28 23.99 6.27
CA ARG A 244 30.11 22.58 5.90
C ARG A 244 30.21 21.64 7.08
N THR A 245 29.59 22.03 8.19
CA THR A 245 29.45 21.18 9.38
C THR A 245 28.02 20.68 9.56
N ARG A 246 27.03 21.34 8.93
CA ARG A 246 25.60 21.06 9.10
C ARG A 246 24.85 21.03 7.78
N LEU A 247 23.83 20.18 7.71
CA LEU A 247 22.76 20.23 6.73
C LEU A 247 21.55 20.89 7.40
N ARG A 248 21.15 22.06 6.91
CA ARG A 248 19.95 22.74 7.38
C ARG A 248 18.74 22.29 6.58
N VAL A 249 17.79 21.67 7.27
CA VAL A 249 16.46 21.36 6.78
C VAL A 249 15.53 22.53 7.09
N ILE A 250 14.83 23.05 6.09
CA ILE A 250 13.85 24.13 6.26
C ILE A 250 12.52 23.67 5.68
N LEU A 251 11.50 23.60 6.53
CA LEU A 251 10.12 23.35 6.14
C LEU A 251 9.32 24.65 6.36
N THR A 252 8.70 25.15 5.30
CA THR A 252 7.81 26.31 5.37
C THR A 252 6.37 25.83 5.42
N VAL A 253 5.62 26.33 6.40
CA VAL A 253 4.19 26.07 6.55
C VAL A 253 3.37 27.34 6.31
N SER A 254 2.10 27.20 5.95
CA SER A 254 1.27 28.35 5.59
C SER A 254 1.09 29.31 6.77
N THR A 255 0.91 28.82 8.00
CA THR A 255 0.95 29.63 9.22
C THR A 255 1.48 28.82 10.40
N LEU A 256 2.52 29.29 11.08
CA LEU A 256 3.00 28.71 12.34
C LEU A 256 2.72 29.69 13.48
N ASP A 257 1.83 29.33 14.40
CA ASP A 257 1.53 30.15 15.58
C ASP A 257 2.24 29.62 16.85
N GLY A 258 2.77 28.40 16.78
CA GLY A 258 3.50 27.73 17.86
C GLY A 258 2.61 27.35 19.04
N ASN A 259 1.29 27.30 18.84
CA ASN A 259 0.37 26.71 19.78
C ASN A 259 0.43 25.19 19.67
N THR A 260 0.30 24.50 20.80
CA THR A 260 0.16 23.04 20.82
C THR A 260 -1.12 22.64 20.10
N PRO A 261 -1.16 21.44 19.52
CA PRO A 261 -2.37 20.90 18.87
C PRO A 261 -3.55 20.90 19.83
N GLN A 262 -4.75 21.25 19.33
CA GLN A 262 -5.98 21.03 20.10
C GLN A 262 -6.34 19.53 20.18
N GLU A 263 -5.82 18.72 19.25
CA GLU A 263 -6.06 17.28 19.14
C GLU A 263 -4.71 16.52 19.08
N GLY A 264 -4.59 15.41 19.83
CA GLY A 264 -3.38 14.60 19.90
C GLY A 264 -2.44 14.89 21.08
N THR A 265 -1.22 14.34 21.00
CA THR A 265 -0.15 14.43 22.00
C THR A 265 1.02 15.33 21.58
N GLY A 266 1.05 15.74 20.31
CA GLY A 266 2.08 16.58 19.71
C GLY A 266 1.86 16.80 18.21
N MET A 267 2.68 17.65 17.61
CA MET A 267 2.81 17.87 16.17
C MET A 267 4.24 17.61 15.76
N SER A 268 4.43 17.02 14.58
CA SER A 268 5.76 16.82 14.01
C SER A 268 5.84 17.24 12.56
N TRP A 269 7.02 17.73 12.18
CA TRP A 269 7.40 18.02 10.80
C TRP A 269 8.68 17.25 10.50
N THR A 270 8.62 16.37 9.51
CA THR A 270 9.73 15.49 9.14
C THR A 270 10.11 15.75 7.68
N MET A 271 11.39 15.89 7.39
CA MET A 271 11.92 15.86 6.02
C MET A 271 12.69 14.55 5.81
N TYR A 272 12.43 13.87 4.71
CA TYR A 272 13.17 12.71 4.23
C TYR A 272 13.97 13.06 2.99
N TRP A 273 15.12 12.42 2.80
CA TRP A 273 15.88 12.45 1.55
C TRP A 273 16.72 11.18 1.40
N THR A 274 17.05 10.80 0.17
CA THR A 274 17.88 9.62 -0.09
C THR A 274 19.21 10.01 -0.71
N GLU A 275 20.29 9.50 -0.12
CA GLU A 275 21.66 9.59 -0.63
C GLU A 275 22.25 8.18 -0.72
N ASN A 276 22.77 7.81 -1.90
CA ASN A 276 23.44 6.53 -2.14
C ASN A 276 22.65 5.29 -1.64
N GLY A 277 21.31 5.33 -1.76
CA GLY A 277 20.42 4.23 -1.35
C GLY A 277 20.08 4.21 0.15
N THR A 278 20.61 5.14 0.95
CA THR A 278 20.21 5.35 2.35
C THR A 278 19.22 6.50 2.44
N THR A 279 18.06 6.25 3.02
CA THR A 279 17.05 7.27 3.28
C THR A 279 17.26 7.83 4.69
N TYR A 280 17.65 9.10 4.76
CA TYR A 280 17.79 9.86 6.00
C TYR A 280 16.52 10.63 6.29
N PHE A 281 16.31 11.01 7.55
CA PHE A 281 15.27 11.95 7.93
C PHE A 281 15.76 12.92 9.01
N ALA A 282 15.11 14.08 9.08
CA ALA A 282 15.22 15.05 10.16
C ALA A 282 13.82 15.46 10.61
N ARG A 283 13.59 15.53 11.92
CA ARG A 283 12.29 15.82 12.54
C ARG A 283 12.40 16.98 13.52
N ALA A 284 11.42 17.87 13.46
CA ALA A 284 11.08 18.77 14.55
C ALA A 284 9.73 18.35 15.14
N GLN A 285 9.57 18.48 16.45
CA GLN A 285 8.32 18.15 17.13
C GLN A 285 7.98 19.17 18.22
N ILE A 286 6.69 19.40 18.44
CA ILE A 286 6.16 20.12 19.61
C ILE A 286 5.27 19.15 20.37
N ASP A 287 5.57 18.88 21.63
CA ASP A 287 4.72 18.04 22.47
C ASP A 287 3.49 18.81 23.01
N ARG A 288 2.57 18.11 23.67
CA ARG A 288 1.37 18.71 24.30
C ARG A 288 1.66 19.76 25.38
N LEU A 289 2.89 19.86 25.88
CA LEU A 289 3.31 20.86 26.87
C LEU A 289 3.98 22.07 26.20
N GLY A 290 4.14 22.04 24.87
CA GLY A 290 4.81 23.07 24.09
C GLY A 290 6.33 22.92 24.07
N ALA A 291 6.89 21.81 24.55
CA ALA A 291 8.31 21.54 24.47
C ALA A 291 8.69 21.19 23.03
N VAL A 292 9.74 21.82 22.53
CA VAL A 292 10.24 21.62 21.16
C VAL A 292 11.42 20.66 21.20
N GLY A 293 11.40 19.64 20.33
CA GLY A 293 12.50 18.70 20.14
C GLY A 293 12.92 18.63 18.67
N PHE A 294 14.18 18.25 18.45
CA PHE A 294 14.77 18.03 17.13
C PHE A 294 15.51 16.70 17.13
N GLY A 295 15.50 15.98 16.01
CA GLY A 295 16.22 14.72 15.87
C GLY A 295 16.38 14.28 14.43
N ASP A 296 17.26 13.31 14.21
CA ASP A 296 17.57 12.75 12.90
C ASP A 296 17.78 11.24 12.96
N GLY A 297 17.76 10.61 11.80
CA GLY A 297 18.14 9.21 11.69
C GLY A 297 17.95 8.64 10.29
N VAL A 298 17.73 7.33 10.24
CA VAL A 298 17.55 6.58 8.99
C VAL A 298 16.18 5.91 8.94
N SER A 299 15.58 5.92 7.76
CA SER A 299 14.31 5.24 7.49
C SER A 299 14.56 3.96 6.69
N ASN A 300 14.04 2.83 7.18
CA ASN A 300 14.18 1.53 6.53
C ASN A 300 12.88 0.71 6.66
N ALA A 301 12.89 -0.55 6.20
CA ALA A 301 11.70 -1.41 6.20
C ALA A 301 11.09 -1.68 7.59
N LYS A 302 11.83 -1.41 8.67
CA LYS A 302 11.37 -1.51 10.06
C LYS A 302 10.76 -0.21 10.59
N GLY A 303 10.80 0.88 9.80
CA GLY A 303 10.35 2.22 10.17
C GLY A 303 11.48 3.25 10.22
N ALA A 304 11.17 4.43 10.75
CA ALA A 304 12.13 5.48 11.05
C ALA A 304 12.84 5.15 12.38
N ASP A 305 14.15 4.96 12.31
CA ASP A 305 15.03 4.72 13.46
C ASP A 305 15.69 6.05 13.83
N GLU A 306 15.18 6.70 14.88
CA GLU A 306 15.69 7.97 15.38
C GLU A 306 16.98 7.72 16.16
N ALA A 307 18.10 8.05 15.52
CA ALA A 307 19.43 7.75 16.04
C ALA A 307 19.96 8.89 16.94
N HIS A 308 19.53 10.12 16.67
CA HIS A 308 20.03 11.33 17.33
C HIS A 308 18.88 12.24 17.74
N THR A 309 18.97 12.80 18.95
CA THR A 309 17.95 13.72 19.54
C THR A 309 18.59 14.99 20.11
N ASP A 310 19.87 15.20 19.84
CA ASP A 310 20.68 16.34 20.26
C ASP A 310 20.83 17.40 19.15
N ASP A 311 20.05 17.27 18.08
CA ASP A 311 19.97 18.26 17.02
C ASP A 311 19.48 19.61 17.55
N THR A 312 19.82 20.65 16.81
CA THR A 312 19.41 22.02 17.12
C THR A 312 18.49 22.54 16.04
N GLY A 313 17.71 23.56 16.33
CA GLY A 313 16.77 24.11 15.35
C GLY A 313 15.99 25.29 15.88
N SER A 314 15.04 25.76 15.09
CA SER A 314 14.14 26.84 15.50
C SER A 314 12.77 26.75 14.84
N LEU A 315 11.77 27.26 15.55
CA LEU A 315 10.41 27.44 15.05
C LEU A 315 10.12 28.94 14.95
N THR A 316 10.09 29.46 13.73
CA THR A 316 9.80 30.88 13.48
C THR A 316 8.32 31.05 13.18
N LYS A 317 7.61 31.67 14.13
CA LYS A 317 6.18 31.96 14.02
C LYS A 317 5.92 33.00 12.92
N GLY A 318 4.80 32.85 12.21
CA GLY A 318 4.39 33.78 11.16
C GLY A 318 3.46 33.15 10.12
N SER A 319 3.11 33.95 9.12
CA SER A 319 2.40 33.52 7.92
C SER A 319 3.16 34.09 6.70
N PRO A 320 4.07 33.31 6.07
CA PRO A 320 4.36 31.90 6.36
C PRO A 320 5.19 31.71 7.64
N GLY A 321 5.05 30.53 8.24
CA GLY A 321 5.87 30.07 9.36
C GLY A 321 7.03 29.19 8.88
N ARG A 322 8.07 29.02 9.72
CA ARG A 322 9.24 28.18 9.38
C ARG A 322 9.61 27.23 10.51
N VAL A 323 9.95 26.01 10.11
CA VAL A 323 10.52 24.95 10.93
C VAL A 323 11.93 24.70 10.40
N GLU A 324 12.94 24.97 11.20
CA GLU A 324 14.35 24.81 10.82
C GLU A 324 15.03 23.79 11.72
N ILE A 325 15.74 22.83 11.10
CA ILE A 325 16.48 21.77 11.79
C ILE A 325 17.92 21.80 11.28
N ASP A 326 18.87 21.93 12.19
CA ASP A 326 20.30 21.95 11.92
C ASP A 326 20.89 20.57 12.27
N VAL A 327 21.05 19.72 11.25
CA VAL A 327 21.55 18.35 11.38
C VAL A 327 23.06 18.32 11.18
N PRO A 328 23.86 17.79 12.13
CA PRO A 328 25.29 17.56 11.92
C PRO A 328 25.54 16.68 10.69
N LEU A 329 26.42 17.11 9.77
CA LEU A 329 26.67 16.35 8.54
C LEU A 329 27.21 14.94 8.79
N GLY A 330 27.89 14.74 9.91
CA GLY A 330 28.38 13.43 10.35
C GLY A 330 27.27 12.39 10.55
N HIS A 331 26.04 12.83 10.86
CA HIS A 331 24.91 11.93 11.08
C HIS A 331 24.29 11.45 9.77
N VAL A 332 24.43 12.23 8.69
CA VAL A 332 23.69 12.07 7.44
C VAL A 332 24.60 11.81 6.23
N GLY A 333 25.62 10.98 6.41
CA GLY A 333 26.47 10.50 5.30
C GLY A 333 27.55 11.48 4.83
N THR A 334 27.67 12.66 5.45
CA THR A 334 28.66 13.71 5.12
C THR A 334 28.65 14.15 3.64
N PRO A 335 27.49 14.50 3.05
CA PRO A 335 27.41 14.84 1.64
C PRO A 335 28.25 16.08 1.31
N ALA A 336 29.00 16.00 0.20
CA ALA A 336 29.76 17.12 -0.33
C ALA A 336 28.87 18.07 -1.16
N PRO A 337 29.31 19.33 -1.39
CA PRO A 337 28.69 20.17 -2.42
C PRO A 337 28.65 19.45 -3.77
N GLY A 338 27.51 19.49 -4.45
CA GLY A 338 27.25 18.77 -5.68
C GLY A 338 26.74 17.34 -5.48
N THR A 339 26.66 16.84 -4.24
CA THR A 339 25.99 15.57 -3.96
C THR A 339 24.55 15.62 -4.44
N ARG A 340 24.14 14.57 -5.13
CA ARG A 340 22.76 14.38 -5.61
C ARG A 340 21.94 13.73 -4.50
N LEU A 341 21.02 14.50 -3.93
CA LEU A 341 19.97 14.00 -3.06
C LEU A 341 18.75 13.68 -3.90
N THR A 342 18.17 12.51 -3.66
CA THR A 342 17.03 12.02 -4.43
C THR A 342 15.79 11.94 -3.54
N TYR A 343 14.62 12.14 -4.17
CA TYR A 343 13.31 11.90 -3.56
C TYR A 343 13.08 12.60 -2.21
N ALA A 344 13.37 13.90 -2.16
CA ALA A 344 13.12 14.66 -0.94
C ALA A 344 11.61 14.86 -0.72
N LEU A 345 11.18 14.67 0.53
CA LEU A 345 9.78 14.65 0.94
C LEU A 345 9.63 15.25 2.34
N GLY A 346 8.76 16.24 2.50
CA GLY A 346 8.28 16.71 3.78
C GLY A 346 6.97 16.02 4.17
N GLU A 347 6.84 15.73 5.45
CA GLU A 347 5.65 15.17 6.09
C GLU A 347 5.32 16.04 7.31
N ALA A 348 4.04 16.36 7.47
CA ALA A 348 3.52 17.03 8.66
C ALA A 348 2.40 16.18 9.26
N ALA A 349 2.47 15.96 10.58
CA ALA A 349 1.60 15.00 11.26
C ALA A 349 1.17 15.46 12.66
N PHE A 350 0.05 14.90 13.15
CA PHE A 350 -0.28 14.90 14.58
C PHE A 350 0.09 13.57 15.22
N ASP A 351 0.64 13.65 16.43
CA ASP A 351 0.99 12.47 17.20
C ASP A 351 -0.23 12.01 17.99
N VAL A 352 -0.93 10.95 17.54
CA VAL A 352 -2.09 10.39 18.26
C VAL A 352 -1.68 9.10 18.99
N GLY A 353 -1.19 9.24 20.22
CA GLY A 353 -0.77 8.09 21.02
C GLY A 353 0.46 7.40 20.42
N ILE A 354 0.31 6.18 19.88
CA ILE A 354 1.41 5.37 19.31
C ILE A 354 1.50 5.45 17.78
N LEU A 355 0.57 6.12 17.09
CA LEU A 355 0.55 6.23 15.64
C LEU A 355 0.44 7.71 15.22
N PRO A 356 1.44 8.27 14.51
CA PRO A 356 1.30 9.58 13.91
C PRO A 356 0.30 9.51 12.75
N ALA A 357 -0.65 10.44 12.72
CA ALA A 357 -1.56 10.63 11.59
C ALA A 357 -0.97 11.72 10.68
N THR A 358 -0.51 11.32 9.50
CA THR A 358 -0.03 12.25 8.48
C THR A 358 -1.17 13.13 7.99
N VAL A 359 -0.97 14.44 8.04
CA VAL A 359 -1.96 15.48 7.69
C VAL A 359 -1.65 16.11 6.35
N ASP A 360 -0.36 16.30 6.06
CA ASP A 360 0.08 16.85 4.79
C ASP A 360 1.44 16.30 4.38
N ILE A 361 1.67 16.28 3.07
CA ILE A 361 2.88 15.79 2.44
C ILE A 361 3.24 16.75 1.30
N GLY A 362 4.49 17.23 1.31
CA GLY A 362 5.06 18.00 0.21
C GLY A 362 6.28 17.29 -0.35
N GLY A 363 6.39 17.10 -1.66
CA GLY A 363 7.53 16.36 -2.22
C GLY A 363 7.73 16.56 -3.71
N THR A 364 8.80 15.97 -4.22
CA THR A 364 9.13 16.04 -5.64
C THR A 364 9.73 14.72 -6.12
N GLN A 365 9.58 14.45 -7.41
CA GLN A 365 10.41 13.46 -8.08
C GLN A 365 11.73 14.05 -8.57
N ARG A 366 11.94 15.37 -8.47
CA ARG A 366 13.21 16.01 -8.85
C ARG A 366 14.32 15.65 -7.89
N ASP A 367 15.49 15.45 -8.45
CA ASP A 367 16.69 15.23 -7.66
C ASP A 367 17.35 16.58 -7.39
N THR A 368 17.92 16.77 -6.21
CA THR A 368 18.50 18.05 -5.79
C THR A 368 20.01 17.93 -5.70
N LEU A 369 20.72 18.93 -6.21
CA LEU A 369 22.15 19.07 -5.93
C LEU A 369 22.35 19.91 -4.67
N LEU A 370 23.04 19.34 -3.70
CA LEU A 370 23.43 20.09 -2.51
C LEU A 370 24.39 21.21 -2.87
N ALA A 371 24.15 22.39 -2.32
CA ALA A 371 25.05 23.51 -2.46
C ALA A 371 25.11 24.31 -1.15
N PRO A 372 26.27 24.92 -0.85
CA PRO A 372 26.34 25.96 0.16
C PRO A 372 25.61 27.19 -0.39
N CYS A 373 24.38 27.37 0.05
CA CYS A 373 23.61 28.56 -0.26
C CYS A 373 23.92 29.64 0.78
N GLY A 374 23.74 30.92 0.44
CA GLY A 374 23.83 32.01 1.42
C GLY A 374 22.75 31.90 2.51
N SER A 375 22.44 33.02 3.18
CA SER A 375 21.26 33.08 4.08
C SER A 375 20.03 32.48 3.40
N ALA A 376 19.26 31.68 4.14
CA ALA A 376 18.07 30.99 3.64
C ALA A 376 17.24 31.90 2.72
N PRO A 377 16.77 31.43 1.55
CA PRO A 377 16.05 32.28 0.62
C PRO A 377 14.84 32.94 1.32
N PRO A 378 14.56 34.23 1.08
CA PRO A 378 13.39 34.88 1.65
C PRO A 378 12.13 34.10 1.26
N PRO A 379 11.09 34.10 2.13
CA PRO A 379 9.83 33.42 1.80
C PRO A 379 9.30 33.95 0.46
N PRO A 380 8.68 33.08 -0.37
CA PRO A 380 8.04 33.56 -1.58
C PRO A 380 6.98 34.60 -1.22
N ALA A 381 6.88 35.66 -2.04
CA ALA A 381 5.73 36.54 -1.95
C ALA A 381 4.47 35.69 -2.14
N VAL A 382 3.50 35.82 -1.23
CA VAL A 382 2.22 35.12 -1.32
C VAL A 382 1.65 35.39 -2.72
N ALA A 383 1.61 34.35 -3.56
CA ALA A 383 0.95 34.47 -4.84
C ALA A 383 -0.53 34.77 -4.53
N PRO A 384 -1.13 35.81 -5.14
CA PRO A 384 -2.57 36.00 -5.01
C PRO A 384 -3.24 34.71 -5.45
N PRO A 385 -4.34 34.29 -4.80
CA PRO A 385 -5.02 33.04 -5.15
C PRO A 385 -5.22 33.00 -6.65
N GLY A 386 -4.54 32.06 -7.30
CA GLY A 386 -4.67 31.86 -8.73
C GLY A 386 -6.14 31.66 -9.03
N LYS A 387 -6.69 32.38 -10.01
CA LYS A 387 -7.99 32.00 -10.56
C LYS A 387 -7.94 30.51 -10.85
N PRO A 388 -8.96 29.72 -10.44
CA PRO A 388 -9.01 28.31 -10.75
C PRO A 388 -8.66 28.11 -12.22
N LEU A 389 -7.64 27.29 -12.49
CA LEU A 389 -7.40 26.82 -13.84
C LEU A 389 -8.74 26.24 -14.32
N PRO A 390 -9.27 26.66 -15.49
CA PRO A 390 -10.44 26.00 -16.04
C PRO A 390 -10.08 24.52 -16.18
N LEU A 391 -10.87 23.67 -15.52
CA LEU A 391 -10.74 22.23 -15.58
C LEU A 391 -10.56 21.81 -17.05
N PRO A 392 -9.52 21.05 -17.41
CA PRO A 392 -9.48 20.41 -18.71
C PRO A 392 -10.64 19.40 -18.76
N VAL A 393 -11.65 19.75 -19.55
CA VAL A 393 -12.75 18.90 -20.01
C VAL A 393 -13.78 18.54 -18.94
N THR A 394 -15.01 19.02 -19.17
CA THR A 394 -16.23 18.52 -18.57
C THR A 394 -16.36 17.03 -18.87
N VAL A 395 -16.03 16.17 -17.91
CA VAL A 395 -16.56 14.80 -17.90
C VAL A 395 -18.06 14.97 -17.67
N GLY A 396 -18.84 14.75 -18.73
CA GLY A 396 -20.30 14.69 -18.63
C GLY A 396 -20.68 13.76 -17.49
N GLN A 397 -21.55 14.24 -16.61
CA GLN A 397 -22.09 13.51 -15.46
C GLN A 397 -22.31 12.03 -15.81
N ALA A 398 -21.46 11.16 -15.29
CA ALA A 398 -21.80 9.76 -15.18
C ALA A 398 -22.95 9.67 -14.18
N ALA A 399 -24.09 9.20 -14.67
CA ALA A 399 -25.33 9.09 -13.93
C ALA A 399 -25.12 8.35 -12.59
N PRO A 400 -25.78 8.76 -11.50
CA PRO A 400 -25.78 8.02 -10.25
C PRO A 400 -26.39 6.63 -10.47
N ALA A 401 -25.71 5.60 -9.95
CA ALA A 401 -26.25 4.25 -9.87
C ALA A 401 -27.56 4.28 -9.06
N PRO A 402 -28.68 3.73 -9.58
CA PRO A 402 -29.95 3.81 -8.89
C PRO A 402 -29.96 2.94 -7.63
N SER A 403 -30.17 3.62 -6.51
CA SER A 403 -30.73 3.04 -5.29
C SER A 403 -32.09 2.41 -5.60
N SER A 404 -32.31 1.21 -5.08
CA SER A 404 -33.55 0.43 -5.08
C SER A 404 -34.84 1.27 -5.14
N ALA A 405 -35.67 0.97 -6.12
CA ALA A 405 -36.95 1.61 -6.40
C ALA A 405 -37.96 1.48 -5.25
N THR A 406 -38.51 2.62 -4.84
CA THR A 406 -39.86 2.74 -4.29
C THR A 406 -40.88 2.64 -5.43
N SER A 407 -41.84 1.71 -5.35
CA SER A 407 -43.10 1.78 -6.11
C SER A 407 -44.24 2.11 -5.16
N THR A 408 -44.90 3.24 -5.38
CA THR A 408 -46.15 3.64 -4.74
C THR A 408 -47.35 3.01 -5.46
N SER A 409 -48.21 2.31 -4.74
CA SER A 409 -49.63 2.13 -5.09
C SER A 409 -50.46 2.19 -3.80
N GLY A 410 -51.43 3.11 -3.73
CA GLY A 410 -52.29 3.35 -2.56
C GLY A 410 -53.40 2.30 -2.36
N PRO A 411 -54.44 2.62 -1.56
CA PRO A 411 -54.59 2.17 -0.17
C PRO A 411 -55.58 1.01 -0.02
N THR A 412 -55.38 0.12 0.95
CA THR A 412 -56.47 -0.73 1.52
C THR A 412 -56.06 -1.38 2.85
N ALA A 413 -56.86 -1.09 3.90
CA ALA A 413 -57.11 -1.72 5.22
C ALA A 413 -56.02 -2.54 5.99
N PRO A 414 -55.86 -2.35 7.33
CA PRO A 414 -55.01 -3.18 8.20
C PRO A 414 -55.78 -4.40 8.75
N PRO A 415 -55.15 -5.57 8.96
CA PRO A 415 -54.81 -6.07 10.31
C PRO A 415 -53.67 -7.15 10.32
N PRO A 416 -53.37 -7.90 11.42
CA PRO A 416 -53.48 -7.65 12.86
C PRO A 416 -52.09 -7.68 13.58
N LEU A 417 -52.06 -7.18 14.82
CA LEU A 417 -50.96 -7.35 15.80
C LEU A 417 -50.87 -8.79 16.30
N LEU A 418 -49.64 -9.28 16.58
CA LEU A 418 -49.23 -10.26 17.61
C LEU A 418 -47.72 -10.64 17.42
N PRO A 419 -47.01 -11.19 18.43
CA PRO A 419 -46.62 -10.64 19.72
C PRO A 419 -45.08 -10.45 19.84
N SER A 420 -44.65 -9.77 20.90
CA SER A 420 -43.26 -9.53 21.28
C SER A 420 -42.46 -10.83 21.59
N LEU A 421 -41.24 -10.93 21.07
CA LEU A 421 -40.24 -11.95 21.41
C LEU A 421 -39.12 -11.36 22.30
N PRO A 422 -38.47 -12.19 23.13
CA PRO A 422 -37.80 -11.76 24.35
C PRO A 422 -36.38 -11.19 24.14
N VAL A 423 -36.02 -10.27 25.03
CA VAL A 423 -34.67 -9.70 25.19
C VAL A 423 -33.70 -10.80 25.64
N VAL A 424 -32.62 -11.00 24.89
CA VAL A 424 -31.44 -11.78 25.31
C VAL A 424 -30.33 -10.77 25.68
N PRO A 425 -29.68 -10.90 26.86
CA PRO A 425 -28.73 -9.90 27.34
C PRO A 425 -27.38 -9.96 26.61
N ARG A 426 -26.80 -8.76 26.40
CA ARG A 426 -25.42 -8.56 25.94
C ARG A 426 -24.43 -9.24 26.87
N ALA A 427 -23.70 -10.24 26.39
CA ALA A 427 -22.48 -10.72 27.02
C ALA A 427 -21.33 -9.79 26.63
N VAL A 428 -20.80 -9.07 27.61
CA VAL A 428 -19.53 -8.33 27.53
C VAL A 428 -18.40 -9.35 27.69
N ILE A 429 -17.65 -9.61 26.62
CA ILE A 429 -16.37 -10.31 26.71
C ILE A 429 -15.27 -9.26 26.61
N GLY A 430 -14.72 -8.91 27.78
CA GLY A 430 -13.55 -8.04 27.90
C GLY A 430 -12.29 -8.78 27.46
N VAL A 431 -11.54 -8.18 26.55
CA VAL A 431 -10.18 -8.60 26.21
C VAL A 431 -9.26 -8.16 27.35
N ARG A 432 -8.85 -9.11 28.20
CA ARG A 432 -7.72 -8.91 29.14
C ARG A 432 -6.43 -9.34 28.46
N SER A 433 -5.49 -8.41 28.38
CA SER A 433 -4.08 -8.64 28.07
C SER A 433 -3.48 -9.68 29.02
N LEU A 434 -2.91 -10.76 28.48
CA LEU A 434 -2.08 -11.72 29.20
C LEU A 434 -0.62 -11.48 28.79
N THR A 435 0.05 -10.65 29.56
CA THR A 435 1.52 -10.52 29.61
C THR A 435 1.97 -10.93 31.01
N GLY A 436 2.85 -11.93 31.09
CA GLY A 436 3.79 -12.07 32.21
C GLY A 436 3.64 -13.31 33.11
N ALA A 437 4.74 -14.08 33.13
CA ALA A 437 5.24 -14.95 34.20
C ALA A 437 4.64 -16.37 34.37
N LEU A 438 5.28 -17.35 33.72
CA LEU A 438 5.53 -18.66 34.34
C LEU A 438 7.03 -18.86 34.52
N LEU A 439 7.51 -18.66 35.74
CA LEU A 439 8.70 -19.29 36.29
C LEU A 439 8.21 -20.55 37.02
N GLY A 440 8.48 -21.72 36.46
CA GLY A 440 8.15 -23.01 37.05
C GLY A 440 9.38 -23.90 37.06
N THR A 441 10.01 -24.02 38.22
CA THR A 441 11.12 -24.91 38.54
C THR A 441 10.73 -26.39 38.40
N LEU A 442 11.56 -27.17 37.71
CA LEU A 442 11.54 -28.64 37.66
C LEU A 442 11.98 -29.25 39.02
N PRO A 443 11.36 -30.33 39.50
CA PRO A 443 12.03 -31.30 40.36
C PRO A 443 12.54 -32.49 39.55
N SER A 444 13.79 -32.84 39.81
CA SER A 444 14.52 -34.01 39.35
C SER A 444 13.91 -35.33 39.83
N GLY A 445 14.15 -36.39 39.06
CA GLY A 445 13.66 -37.73 39.32
C GLY A 445 14.02 -38.34 40.69
N GLY A 446 13.21 -39.34 41.00
CA GLY A 446 13.19 -40.23 42.15
C GLY A 446 11.90 -41.03 42.07
#